data_AF-A0A068YZ96-F1
#
_entry.id   AF-A0A068YZ96-F1
#
_cell.length_a   1.000
_cell.length_b   1.000
_cell.length_c   1.000
_cell.angle_alpha   90.00
_cell.angle_beta   90.00
_cell.angle_gamma   90.00
#
_symmetry.space_group_name_H-M   'P 1'
#
loop_
_entity.id
_entity.type
_entity.pdbx_description
1 polymer ?
#
loop_
_entity_poly.entity_id
_entity_poly.type
_entity_poly.pdbx_seq_one_letter_code
_entity_poly.pdbx_strand_id
1 'polypeptide(L)'
;MLDATVWNYHGTPHSSLGGLTPLERMSQQLDGVGRSPTRLRRVPEALRNRLELLHDPAFCLVHGNVGRGERPYISFLHVRYTSEQLARSSNLIGKQLRVYFDAKDLRTLRAFTEEGQPLQDLLASGPWRHEAHSLRLRQEVFKAKRNKQLEFAAGESPIDAFVKLRRAKAPQSRKAASDLASIQRERRDAPKSPPSPVEPSAQLATGVVKGKKLRIARGFAR
;
A
#
# COMPACT_ATOMS: atom_id res chain seq x y z
N MET A 1 11.72 -14.08 -11.80
CA MET A 1 13.10 -14.15 -12.30
C MET A 1 14.03 -13.24 -11.49
N LEU A 2 13.68 -11.96 -11.28
CA LEU A 2 14.50 -11.03 -10.48
C LEU A 2 14.76 -11.51 -9.03
N ASP A 3 13.74 -12.04 -8.36
CA ASP A 3 13.85 -12.55 -6.98
C ASP A 3 14.95 -13.64 -6.85
N ALA A 4 14.94 -14.62 -7.75
CA ALA A 4 15.96 -15.66 -7.82
C ALA A 4 17.36 -15.11 -8.15
N THR A 5 17.45 -14.08 -8.99
CA THR A 5 18.74 -13.43 -9.29
C THR A 5 19.30 -12.71 -8.06
N VAL A 6 18.45 -11.99 -7.33
CA VAL A 6 18.82 -11.32 -6.08
C VAL A 6 19.26 -12.36 -5.05
N TRP A 7 18.49 -13.43 -4.88
CA TRP A 7 18.83 -14.54 -3.98
C TRP A 7 20.18 -15.16 -4.33
N ASN A 8 20.40 -15.50 -5.60
CA ASN A 8 21.65 -16.11 -6.06
C ASN A 8 22.84 -15.17 -5.84
N TYR A 9 22.70 -13.88 -6.13
CA TYR A 9 23.75 -12.89 -5.89
C TYR A 9 24.13 -12.83 -4.41
N HIS A 10 23.13 -12.77 -3.53
CA HIS A 10 23.35 -12.70 -2.09
C HIS A 10 23.88 -13.99 -1.47
N GLY A 11 23.66 -15.14 -2.12
CA GLY A 11 24.17 -16.45 -1.72
C GLY A 11 25.45 -16.90 -2.43
N THR A 12 26.00 -16.11 -3.35
CA THR A 12 27.24 -16.47 -4.07
C THR A 12 28.46 -15.79 -3.44
N PRO A 13 29.55 -16.52 -3.16
CA PRO A 13 30.79 -15.93 -2.65
C PRO A 13 31.41 -14.92 -3.61
N HIS A 14 31.88 -13.78 -3.10
CA HIS A 14 32.59 -12.78 -3.89
C HIS A 14 34.04 -12.61 -3.39
N SER A 15 34.98 -12.55 -4.33
CA SER A 15 36.40 -12.33 -4.03
C SER A 15 36.66 -10.99 -3.35
N SER A 16 35.91 -9.94 -3.69
CA SER A 16 35.97 -8.62 -3.05
C SER A 16 35.55 -8.61 -1.59
N LEU A 17 34.83 -9.64 -1.15
CA LEU A 17 34.40 -9.84 0.25
C LEU A 17 35.26 -10.87 0.98
N GLY A 18 36.42 -11.24 0.44
CA GLY A 18 37.31 -12.24 1.02
C GLY A 18 36.78 -13.66 0.91
N GLY A 19 35.98 -13.97 -0.11
CA GLY A 19 35.39 -15.29 -0.33
C GLY A 19 34.11 -15.54 0.48
N LEU A 20 33.57 -14.51 1.14
CA LEU A 20 32.26 -14.58 1.79
C LEU A 20 31.14 -14.18 0.84
N THR A 21 29.94 -14.68 1.11
CA THR A 21 28.71 -14.18 0.50
C THR A 21 28.33 -12.81 1.08
N PRO A 22 27.60 -11.97 0.32
CA PRO A 22 27.05 -10.73 0.86
C PRO A 22 26.21 -10.92 2.14
N LEU A 23 25.45 -12.02 2.24
CA LEU A 23 24.64 -12.33 3.43
C LEU A 23 25.50 -12.63 4.66
N GLU A 24 26.53 -13.46 4.52
CA GLU A 24 27.45 -13.77 5.61
C GLU A 24 28.19 -12.51 6.09
N ARG A 25 28.62 -11.67 5.15
CA ARG A 25 29.30 -10.42 5.50
C ARG A 25 28.37 -9.47 6.27
N MET A 26 27.11 -9.40 5.88
CA MET A 26 26.10 -8.61 6.59
C MET A 26 25.82 -9.19 7.99
N SER A 27 25.70 -10.51 8.14
CA SER A 27 25.52 -11.16 9.45
C SER A 27 26.70 -10.85 10.38
N GLN A 28 27.94 -11.02 9.91
CA GLN A 28 29.14 -10.70 10.70
C GLN A 28 29.13 -9.26 11.24
N GLN A 29 28.65 -8.29 10.44
CA GLN A 29 28.57 -6.90 10.86
C GLN A 29 27.46 -6.65 11.90
N LEU A 30 26.34 -7.35 11.80
CA LEU A 30 25.25 -7.28 12.79
C LEU A 30 25.67 -7.95 14.11
N ASP A 31 26.32 -9.11 14.01
CA ASP A 31 26.77 -9.93 15.13
C ASP A 31 28.02 -9.37 15.83
N GLY A 32 28.74 -8.44 15.17
CA GLY A 32 29.93 -7.81 15.73
C GLY A 32 31.18 -8.69 15.65
N VAL A 33 31.31 -9.49 14.58
CA VAL A 33 32.52 -10.27 14.35
C VAL A 33 33.65 -9.32 13.92
N GLY A 34 34.58 -9.05 14.85
CA GLY A 34 35.71 -8.14 14.64
C GLY A 34 35.41 -6.65 14.87
N ARG A 35 34.19 -6.28 15.30
CA ARG A 35 33.75 -4.91 15.65
C ARG A 35 32.62 -4.95 16.69
N SER A 36 32.23 -3.81 17.24
CA SER A 36 31.03 -3.78 18.10
C SER A 36 29.76 -4.15 17.32
N PRO A 37 28.84 -4.95 17.90
CA PRO A 37 27.64 -5.40 17.19
C PRO A 37 26.67 -4.26 16.93
N THR A 38 26.03 -4.27 15.75
CA THR A 38 25.06 -3.25 15.37
C THR A 38 23.68 -3.59 15.96
N ARG A 39 23.19 -2.76 16.89
CA ARG A 39 21.86 -2.92 17.48
C ARG A 39 20.81 -2.23 16.63
N LEU A 40 20.02 -3.02 15.90
CA LEU A 40 18.90 -2.51 15.12
C LEU A 40 17.62 -2.45 15.95
N ARG A 41 16.94 -1.29 15.95
CA ARG A 41 15.58 -1.18 16.47
C ARG A 41 14.62 -1.75 15.43
N ARG A 42 13.84 -2.76 15.82
CA ARG A 42 12.78 -3.31 14.97
C ARG A 42 11.52 -2.47 15.10
N VAL A 43 10.83 -2.24 13.98
CA VAL A 43 9.49 -1.65 14.00
C VAL A 43 8.54 -2.64 14.71
N PRO A 44 7.77 -2.19 15.72
CA PRO A 44 6.73 -3.00 16.36
C PRO A 44 5.78 -3.59 15.32
N GLU A 45 5.35 -4.84 15.51
CA GLU A 45 4.54 -5.57 14.52
C GLU A 45 3.25 -4.81 14.14
N ALA A 46 2.60 -4.18 15.13
CA ALA A 46 1.41 -3.35 14.93
C ALA A 46 1.63 -2.16 13.97
N LEU A 47 2.87 -1.68 13.82
CA LEU A 47 3.21 -0.55 12.96
C LEU A 47 3.68 -0.98 11.57
N ARG A 48 4.00 -2.26 11.35
CA ARG A 48 4.58 -2.73 10.07
C ARG A 48 3.62 -2.66 8.90
N ASN A 49 2.32 -2.69 9.16
CA ASN A 49 1.29 -2.59 8.13
C ASN A 49 0.80 -1.14 7.91
N ARG A 50 1.40 -0.15 8.59
CA ARG A 50 1.02 1.26 8.46
C ARG A 50 1.71 1.87 7.25
N LEU A 51 0.96 1.97 6.16
CA LEU A 51 1.44 2.54 4.89
C LEU A 51 2.00 3.96 5.07
N GLU A 52 1.43 4.73 5.98
CA GLU A 52 1.88 6.09 6.30
C GLU A 52 3.30 6.19 6.87
N LEU A 53 3.87 5.08 7.36
CA LEU A 53 5.25 5.00 7.85
C LEU A 53 6.24 4.53 6.78
N LEU A 54 5.74 3.99 5.67
CA LEU A 54 6.55 3.25 4.70
C LEU A 54 6.57 3.90 3.31
N HIS A 55 5.59 4.74 3.00
CA HIS A 55 5.40 5.30 1.68
C HIS A 55 5.24 6.82 1.73
N ASP A 56 5.60 7.48 0.63
CA ASP A 56 5.31 8.90 0.46
C ASP A 56 3.82 9.12 0.21
N PRO A 57 3.22 10.20 0.76
CA PRO A 57 1.82 10.51 0.54
C PRO A 57 1.57 11.02 -0.89
N ALA A 58 0.40 10.66 -1.43
CA ALA A 58 -0.19 11.37 -2.56
C ALA A 58 -1.04 12.55 -2.04
N PHE A 59 -0.91 13.71 -2.67
CA PHE A 59 -1.71 14.88 -2.31
C PHE A 59 -2.96 14.96 -3.17
N CYS A 60 -4.14 15.02 -2.53
CA CYS A 60 -5.43 15.08 -3.22
C CYS A 60 -6.27 16.25 -2.71
N LEU A 61 -6.82 17.05 -3.61
CA LEU A 61 -7.75 18.13 -3.27
C LEU A 61 -9.13 17.57 -2.90
N VAL A 62 -9.73 18.10 -1.83
CA VAL A 62 -11.13 17.82 -1.49
C VAL A 62 -12.03 18.68 -2.35
N HIS A 63 -12.91 18.01 -3.08
CA HIS A 63 -13.95 18.60 -3.90
C HIS A 63 -15.28 18.51 -3.16
N GLY A 64 -16.18 19.45 -3.39
CA GLY A 64 -17.51 19.46 -2.81
C GLY A 64 -18.12 20.84 -2.99
N ASN A 65 -19.45 20.93 -2.92
CA ASN A 65 -20.14 22.19 -3.05
C ASN A 65 -21.43 22.15 -2.23
N VAL A 66 -21.43 22.84 -1.09
CA VAL A 66 -22.58 22.90 -0.18
C VAL A 66 -23.80 23.54 -0.85
N GLY A 67 -23.60 24.59 -1.66
CA GLY A 67 -24.68 25.28 -2.37
C GLY A 67 -25.37 24.41 -3.44
N ARG A 68 -24.67 23.41 -3.98
CA ARG A 68 -25.22 22.42 -4.92
C ARG A 68 -25.65 21.10 -4.26
N GLY A 69 -25.52 20.98 -2.94
CA GLY A 69 -25.76 19.72 -2.22
C GLY A 69 -24.74 18.61 -2.50
N GLU A 70 -23.58 18.95 -3.08
CA GLU A 70 -22.51 18.00 -3.37
C GLU A 70 -21.65 17.78 -2.12
N ARG A 71 -21.74 16.57 -1.55
CA ARG A 71 -20.95 16.16 -0.38
C ARG A 71 -19.45 16.12 -0.70
N PRO A 72 -18.57 16.40 0.28
CA PRO A 72 -17.12 16.33 0.09
C PRO A 72 -16.63 14.95 -0.36
N TYR A 73 -15.72 14.95 -1.34
CA TYR A 73 -15.05 13.76 -1.86
C TYR A 73 -13.65 14.13 -2.38
N ILE A 74 -12.76 13.14 -2.48
CA ILE A 74 -11.51 13.30 -3.23
C ILE A 74 -11.58 12.50 -4.54
N SER A 75 -10.84 12.95 -5.56
CA SER A 75 -10.65 12.19 -6.78
C SER A 75 -9.25 11.61 -6.79
N PHE A 76 -9.14 10.29 -6.85
CA PHE A 76 -7.85 9.59 -6.93
C PHE A 76 -7.90 8.56 -8.06
N LEU A 77 -7.00 8.70 -9.04
CA LEU A 77 -6.90 7.83 -10.21
C LEU A 77 -8.26 7.60 -10.90
N HIS A 78 -8.94 8.69 -11.27
CA HIS A 78 -10.22 8.69 -11.97
C HIS A 78 -11.43 8.12 -11.21
N VAL A 79 -11.29 7.83 -9.90
CA VAL A 79 -12.39 7.35 -9.05
C VAL A 79 -12.57 8.29 -7.87
N ARG A 80 -13.84 8.52 -7.48
CA ARG A 80 -14.19 9.31 -6.30
C ARG A 80 -14.05 8.46 -5.05
N TYR A 81 -13.46 9.04 -4.00
CA TYR A 81 -13.36 8.45 -2.69
C TYR A 81 -14.03 9.34 -1.64
N THR A 82 -14.75 8.71 -0.73
CA THR A 82 -15.45 9.40 0.35
C THR A 82 -15.58 8.50 1.58
N SER A 83 -15.82 9.11 2.73
CA SER A 83 -16.15 8.43 3.98
C SER A 83 -17.28 9.20 4.67
N GLU A 84 -17.92 8.60 5.67
CA GLU A 84 -18.98 9.28 6.42
C GLU A 84 -18.45 10.55 7.11
N GLN A 85 -17.25 10.47 7.68
CA GLN A 85 -16.58 11.61 8.28
C GLN A 85 -16.28 12.71 7.23
N LEU A 86 -15.69 12.36 6.08
CA LEU A 86 -15.37 13.33 5.04
C LEU A 86 -16.64 13.98 4.48
N ALA A 87 -17.68 13.19 4.25
CA ALA A 87 -18.96 13.64 3.71
C ALA A 87 -19.69 14.64 4.63
N ARG A 88 -19.43 14.61 5.95
CA ARG A 88 -19.96 15.59 6.91
C ARG A 88 -19.05 16.80 7.10
N SER A 89 -17.80 16.73 6.66
CA SER A 89 -16.77 17.75 6.91
C SER A 89 -16.70 18.76 5.76
N SER A 90 -17.70 19.63 5.66
CA SER A 90 -17.74 20.68 4.63
C SER A 90 -16.60 21.70 4.74
N ASN A 91 -16.02 21.85 5.93
CA ASN A 91 -14.84 22.68 6.22
C ASN A 91 -13.55 22.21 5.54
N LEU A 92 -13.52 20.97 5.03
CA LEU A 92 -12.36 20.42 4.31
C LEU A 92 -12.41 20.70 2.81
N ILE A 93 -13.52 21.19 2.26
CA ILE A 93 -13.64 21.52 0.83
C ILE A 93 -12.56 22.54 0.44
N GLY A 94 -11.83 22.26 -0.64
CA GLY A 94 -10.74 23.11 -1.14
C GLY A 94 -9.39 22.91 -0.43
N LYS A 95 -9.32 22.09 0.63
CA LYS A 95 -8.05 21.73 1.29
C LYS A 95 -7.41 20.51 0.64
N GLN A 96 -6.09 20.34 0.82
CA GLN A 96 -5.39 19.14 0.40
C GLN A 96 -5.39 18.08 1.50
N LEU A 97 -5.53 16.82 1.12
CA LEU A 97 -5.33 15.68 2.01
C LEU A 97 -4.09 14.91 1.59
N ARG A 98 -3.36 14.40 2.58
CA ARG A 98 -2.29 13.41 2.40
C ARG A 98 -2.93 12.04 2.38
N VAL A 99 -2.72 11.31 1.29
CA VAL A 99 -3.38 10.04 1.03
C VAL A 99 -2.36 8.94 0.85
N TYR A 100 -2.55 7.84 1.57
CA TYR A 100 -1.75 6.64 1.49
C TYR A 100 -2.61 5.49 0.98
N PHE A 101 -2.03 4.64 0.14
CA PHE A 101 -2.74 3.55 -0.53
C PHE A 101 -1.87 2.32 -0.69
N ASP A 102 -2.49 1.15 -0.69
CA ASP A 102 -1.82 -0.08 -1.07
C ASP A 102 -1.87 -0.21 -2.60
N ALA A 103 -0.71 -0.35 -3.24
CA ALA A 103 -0.64 -0.54 -4.68
C ALA A 103 -1.30 -1.86 -5.14
N LYS A 104 -1.50 -2.83 -4.25
CA LYS A 104 -2.20 -4.10 -4.51
C LYS A 104 -3.71 -4.02 -4.35
N ASP A 105 -4.21 -3.10 -3.51
CA ASP A 105 -5.63 -2.94 -3.24
C ASP A 105 -6.03 -1.46 -3.09
N LEU A 106 -6.65 -0.91 -4.13
CA LEU A 106 -7.11 0.47 -4.17
C LEU A 106 -8.56 0.68 -3.70
N ARG A 107 -9.21 -0.31 -3.06
CA ARG A 107 -10.59 -0.13 -2.55
C ARG A 107 -10.70 0.92 -1.45
N THR A 108 -9.66 1.04 -0.63
CA THR A 108 -9.58 1.94 0.52
C THR A 108 -8.37 2.87 0.38
N LEU A 109 -8.47 4.07 0.94
CA LEU A 109 -7.36 5.01 1.05
C LEU A 109 -7.30 5.55 2.49
N ARG A 110 -6.10 5.62 3.05
CA ARG A 110 -5.86 6.28 4.33
C ARG A 110 -5.65 7.76 4.09
N ALA A 111 -6.43 8.60 4.73
CA ALA A 111 -6.35 10.05 4.55
C ALA A 111 -5.97 10.78 5.83
N PHE A 112 -5.14 11.80 5.68
CA PHE A 112 -4.73 12.70 6.75
C PHE A 112 -4.92 14.16 6.30
N THR A 113 -5.27 15.03 7.24
CA THR A 113 -5.32 16.47 6.99
C THR A 113 -3.90 17.02 6.76
N GLU A 114 -3.79 18.27 6.29
CA GLU A 114 -2.49 18.96 6.16
C GLU A 114 -1.75 19.07 7.50
N GLU A 115 -2.51 19.18 8.59
CA GLU A 115 -2.03 19.19 9.98
C GLU A 115 -1.60 17.79 10.48
N GLY A 116 -1.83 16.74 9.70
CA GLY A 116 -1.46 15.36 10.04
C GLY A 116 -2.49 14.62 10.90
N GLN A 117 -3.70 15.15 11.04
CA GLN A 117 -4.77 14.45 11.76
C GLN A 117 -5.33 13.30 10.90
N PRO A 118 -5.46 12.07 11.44
CA PRO A 118 -6.04 10.96 10.70
C PRO A 118 -7.54 11.20 10.47
N LEU A 119 -7.99 10.92 9.25
CA LEU A 119 -9.41 10.76 8.93
C LEU A 119 -9.77 9.27 8.86
N GLN A 120 -11.07 9.01 8.90
CA GLN A 120 -11.65 7.72 8.54
C GLN A 120 -11.21 7.33 7.12
N ASP A 121 -10.88 6.06 6.95
CA ASP A 121 -10.51 5.48 5.66
C ASP A 121 -11.55 5.81 4.58
N LEU A 122 -11.05 6.32 3.46
CA LEU A 122 -11.87 6.72 2.33
C LEU A 122 -12.14 5.51 1.44
N LEU A 123 -13.40 5.26 1.12
CA LEU A 123 -13.82 4.17 0.27
C LEU A 123 -14.01 4.64 -1.17
N ALA A 124 -13.58 3.80 -2.11
CA ALA A 124 -13.87 4.02 -3.52
C ALA A 124 -15.39 4.08 -3.76
N SER A 125 -15.81 4.82 -4.78
CA SER A 125 -17.22 4.93 -5.17
C SER A 125 -17.61 3.87 -6.21
N GLY A 126 -18.87 3.44 -6.15
CA GLY A 126 -19.46 2.54 -7.15
C GLY A 126 -18.83 1.14 -7.15
N PRO A 127 -18.70 0.47 -8.32
CA PRO A 127 -18.24 -0.92 -8.39
C PRO A 127 -16.79 -1.11 -7.90
N TRP A 128 -15.97 -0.06 -7.96
CA TRP A 128 -14.58 -0.08 -7.50
C TRP A 128 -14.41 -0.37 -6.01
N ARG A 129 -15.46 -0.23 -5.19
CA ARG A 129 -15.38 -0.54 -3.75
C ARG A 129 -15.49 -2.03 -3.44
N HIS A 130 -16.10 -2.79 -4.35
CA HIS A 130 -16.48 -4.18 -4.10
C HIS A 130 -15.40 -5.15 -4.56
N GLU A 131 -14.72 -4.83 -5.66
CA GLU A 131 -13.73 -5.70 -6.26
C GLU A 131 -12.30 -5.22 -5.95
N ALA A 132 -11.48 -6.11 -5.39
CA ALA A 132 -10.07 -5.83 -5.12
C ALA A 132 -9.30 -5.66 -6.43
N HIS A 133 -8.49 -4.61 -6.52
CA HIS A 133 -7.73 -4.30 -7.72
C HIS A 133 -6.47 -3.50 -7.42
N SER A 134 -5.38 -3.83 -8.11
CA SER A 134 -4.13 -3.07 -8.03
C SER A 134 -4.18 -1.74 -8.76
N LEU A 135 -3.21 -0.90 -8.41
CA LEU A 135 -2.84 0.33 -9.13
C LEU A 135 -2.63 0.08 -10.63
N ARG A 136 -1.88 -0.97 -10.97
CA ARG A 136 -1.59 -1.34 -12.36
C ARG A 136 -2.87 -1.65 -13.11
N LEU A 137 -3.74 -2.49 -12.53
CA LEU A 137 -5.00 -2.87 -13.16
C LEU A 137 -5.90 -1.65 -13.39
N ARG A 138 -6.04 -0.77 -12.39
CA ARG A 138 -6.82 0.47 -12.53
C ARG A 138 -6.29 1.35 -13.67
N GLN A 139 -4.97 1.58 -13.72
CA GLN A 139 -4.36 2.40 -14.78
C GLN A 139 -4.62 1.82 -16.17
N GLU A 140 -4.50 0.50 -16.34
CA GLU A 140 -4.74 -0.16 -17.61
C GLU A 140 -6.21 -0.13 -18.03
N VAL A 141 -7.16 -0.25 -17.10
CA VAL A 141 -8.60 -0.10 -17.37
C VAL A 141 -8.90 1.31 -17.87
N PHE A 142 -8.42 2.35 -17.17
CA PHE A 142 -8.64 3.73 -17.59
C PHE A 142 -7.89 4.12 -18.87
N LYS A 143 -6.73 3.49 -19.13
CA LYS A 143 -6.02 3.62 -20.41
C LYS A 143 -6.82 3.01 -21.56
N ALA A 144 -7.40 1.82 -21.37
CA ALA A 144 -8.27 1.20 -22.38
C ALA A 144 -9.53 2.03 -22.65
N LYS A 145 -10.11 2.62 -21.58
CA LYS A 145 -11.24 3.56 -21.70
C LYS A 145 -10.85 4.82 -22.48
N ARG A 146 -9.72 5.45 -22.13
CA ARG A 146 -9.19 6.63 -22.86
C ARG A 146 -8.98 6.36 -24.34
N ASN A 147 -8.54 5.14 -24.67
CA ASN A 147 -8.34 4.70 -26.05
C ASN A 147 -9.65 4.24 -26.74
N LYS A 148 -10.82 4.46 -26.13
CA LYS A 148 -12.15 4.05 -26.63
C LYS A 148 -12.27 2.55 -26.93
N GLN A 149 -11.44 1.72 -26.28
CA GLN A 149 -11.48 0.27 -26.44
C GLN A 149 -12.43 -0.39 -25.45
N LEU A 150 -12.72 0.30 -24.34
CA LEU A 150 -13.54 -0.20 -23.25
C LEU A 150 -14.57 0.87 -22.86
N GLU A 151 -15.83 0.51 -22.97
CA GLU A 151 -16.95 1.21 -22.36
C GLU A 151 -17.67 0.21 -21.45
N PHE A 152 -18.14 0.68 -20.30
CA PHE A 152 -18.89 -0.12 -19.35
C PHE A 152 -20.06 0.71 -18.81
N ALA A 153 -21.20 0.04 -18.64
CA ALA A 153 -22.42 0.69 -18.17
C ALA A 153 -22.34 1.05 -16.68
N ALA A 154 -23.21 1.97 -16.23
CA ALA A 154 -23.34 2.28 -14.82
C ALA A 154 -23.75 1.02 -14.04
N GLY A 155 -22.91 0.61 -13.08
CA GLY A 155 -23.15 -0.57 -12.24
C GLY A 155 -22.49 -1.87 -12.73
N GLU A 156 -21.97 -1.94 -13.95
CA GLU A 156 -21.14 -3.07 -14.38
C GLU A 156 -19.76 -3.02 -13.70
N SER A 157 -19.18 -4.18 -13.36
CA SER A 157 -17.79 -4.23 -12.90
C SER A 157 -16.84 -3.80 -14.04
N PRO A 158 -16.08 -2.70 -13.87
CA PRO A 158 -15.10 -2.25 -14.85
C PRO A 158 -13.99 -3.28 -15.08
N ILE A 159 -13.69 -4.08 -14.06
CA ILE A 159 -12.62 -5.09 -14.11
C ILE A 159 -13.09 -6.28 -14.93
N ASP A 160 -14.32 -6.75 -14.74
CA ASP A 160 -14.87 -7.82 -15.55
C ASP A 160 -15.00 -7.41 -17.02
N ALA A 161 -15.45 -6.18 -17.29
CA ALA A 161 -15.48 -5.63 -18.64
C ALA A 161 -14.09 -5.62 -19.28
N PHE A 162 -13.06 -5.21 -18.52
CA PHE A 162 -11.68 -5.22 -18.99
C PHE A 162 -11.13 -6.65 -19.21
N VAL A 163 -11.47 -7.59 -18.35
CA VAL A 163 -11.09 -9.01 -18.51
C VAL A 163 -11.73 -9.61 -19.76
N LYS A 164 -13.02 -9.32 -20.02
CA LYS A 164 -13.71 -9.73 -21.27
C LYS A 164 -12.98 -9.20 -22.49
N LEU A 165 -12.59 -7.91 -22.50
CA LEU A 165 -11.82 -7.30 -23.57
C LEU A 165 -10.47 -7.98 -23.79
N ARG A 166 -9.71 -8.24 -22.71
CA ARG A 166 -8.41 -8.90 -22.81
C ARG A 166 -8.53 -10.34 -23.28
N ARG A 167 -9.58 -11.05 -22.87
CA ARG A 167 -9.92 -12.40 -23.36
C ARG A 167 -10.19 -12.41 -24.86
N ALA A 168 -10.97 -11.45 -25.37
CA ALA A 168 -11.23 -11.34 -26.80
C ALA A 168 -9.95 -11.06 -27.62
N LYS A 169 -9.00 -10.30 -27.07
CA LYS A 169 -7.72 -9.97 -27.74
C LYS A 169 -6.59 -10.99 -27.53
N ALA A 170 -6.74 -11.91 -26.57
CA ALA A 170 -5.73 -12.93 -26.26
C ALA A 170 -5.28 -13.79 -27.46
N PRO A 171 -6.17 -14.29 -28.36
CA PRO A 171 -5.72 -15.08 -29.50
C PRO A 171 -4.86 -14.29 -30.50
N GLN A 172 -5.05 -12.97 -30.57
CA GLN A 172 -4.36 -12.10 -31.53
C GLN A 172 -3.09 -11.45 -30.95
N SER A 173 -2.89 -11.50 -29.64
CA SER A 173 -1.77 -10.81 -28.99
C SER A 173 -1.25 -11.58 -27.79
N ARG A 174 0.03 -12.00 -27.88
CA ARG A 174 0.76 -12.61 -26.76
C ARG A 174 0.75 -11.73 -25.52
N LYS A 175 0.90 -10.41 -25.70
CA LYS A 175 0.84 -9.44 -24.60
C LYS A 175 -0.53 -9.45 -23.91
N ALA A 176 -1.62 -9.46 -24.70
CA ALA A 176 -2.96 -9.55 -24.13
C ALA A 176 -3.17 -10.87 -23.36
N ALA A 177 -2.65 -12.00 -23.85
CA ALA A 177 -2.70 -13.27 -23.15
C ALA A 177 -1.93 -13.25 -21.82
N SER A 178 -0.70 -12.71 -21.81
CA SER A 178 0.10 -12.56 -20.58
C SER A 178 -0.52 -11.60 -19.57
N ASP A 179 -1.09 -10.48 -20.03
CA ASP A 179 -1.82 -9.55 -19.17
C ASP A 179 -3.03 -10.25 -18.53
N LEU A 180 -3.80 -11.01 -19.30
CA LEU A 180 -4.96 -11.76 -18.81
C LEU A 180 -4.56 -12.78 -17.73
N ALA A 181 -3.50 -13.56 -17.98
CA ALA A 181 -2.97 -14.50 -17.00
C ALA A 181 -2.51 -13.80 -15.71
N SER A 182 -1.87 -12.64 -15.83
CA SER A 182 -1.45 -11.83 -14.68
C SER A 182 -2.66 -11.35 -13.85
N ILE A 183 -3.69 -10.83 -14.52
CA ILE A 183 -4.93 -10.36 -13.87
C ILE A 183 -5.65 -11.51 -13.17
N GLN A 184 -5.73 -12.68 -13.80
CA GLN A 184 -6.36 -13.86 -13.18
C GLN A 184 -5.62 -14.33 -11.93
N ARG A 185 -4.28 -14.27 -11.95
CA ARG A 185 -3.47 -14.58 -10.76
C ARG A 185 -3.71 -13.55 -9.67
N GLU A 186 -3.65 -12.27 -9.99
CA GLU A 186 -3.91 -11.19 -9.04
C GLU A 186 -5.29 -11.33 -8.38
N ARG A 187 -6.33 -11.61 -9.15
CA ARG A 187 -7.70 -11.83 -8.63
C ARG A 187 -7.80 -13.07 -7.73
N ARG A 188 -7.00 -14.11 -7.99
CA ARG A 188 -6.96 -15.32 -7.16
C ARG A 188 -6.29 -15.05 -5.81
N ASP A 189 -5.21 -14.29 -5.84
CA ASP A 189 -4.40 -13.95 -4.66
C ASP A 189 -4.99 -12.75 -3.87
N ALA A 190 -5.99 -12.06 -4.43
CA ALA A 190 -6.60 -10.88 -3.85
C ALA A 190 -7.40 -11.19 -2.57
N PRO A 191 -7.36 -10.29 -1.57
CA PRO A 191 -8.13 -10.44 -0.34
C PRO A 191 -9.64 -10.33 -0.62
N LYS A 192 -10.40 -11.35 -0.19
CA LYS A 192 -11.85 -11.48 -0.43
C LYS A 192 -12.68 -10.37 0.22
N SER A 193 -12.20 -9.79 1.33
CA SER A 193 -12.86 -8.71 2.05
C SER A 193 -11.97 -7.47 2.06
N PRO A 194 -12.53 -6.24 2.04
CA PRO A 194 -11.73 -5.05 2.32
C PRO A 194 -11.11 -5.21 3.71
N PRO A 195 -9.85 -4.78 3.93
CA PRO A 195 -9.25 -4.82 5.25
C PRO A 195 -10.14 -4.01 6.20
N SER A 196 -10.62 -4.65 7.26
CA SER A 196 -11.30 -3.94 8.34
C SER A 196 -10.32 -2.91 8.92
N PRO A 197 -10.80 -1.72 9.34
CA PRO A 197 -9.95 -0.78 10.07
C PRO A 197 -9.38 -1.51 11.28
N VAL A 198 -8.08 -1.79 11.24
CA VAL A 198 -7.37 -2.34 12.39
C VAL A 198 -7.24 -1.18 13.36
N GLU A 199 -8.23 -1.02 14.25
CA GLU A 199 -8.05 -0.14 15.40
C GLU A 199 -6.83 -0.68 16.15
N PRO A 200 -5.82 0.15 16.42
CA PRO A 200 -4.69 -0.29 17.21
C PRO A 200 -5.26 -0.74 18.56
N SER A 201 -5.04 -2.00 18.92
CA SER A 201 -5.16 -2.43 20.30
C SER A 201 -4.37 -1.42 21.13
N ALA A 202 -5.06 -0.61 21.92
CA ALA A 202 -4.48 0.50 22.66
C ALA A 202 -3.55 -0.05 23.75
N GLN A 203 -2.35 -0.46 23.35
CA GLN A 203 -1.25 -0.83 24.23
C GLN A 203 -0.03 0.07 23.99
N LEU A 204 -0.25 1.27 23.42
CA LEU A 204 0.67 2.37 23.68
C LEU A 204 0.38 2.82 25.11
N ALA A 205 1.34 2.61 26.00
CA ALA A 205 1.21 2.95 27.41
C ALA A 205 0.87 4.44 27.57
N THR A 206 -0.38 4.73 27.91
CA THR A 206 -0.85 6.04 28.30
C THR A 206 -0.52 6.25 29.77
N GLY A 207 0.75 6.50 30.08
CA GLY A 207 1.18 6.76 31.45
C GLY A 207 2.69 6.94 31.59
N VAL A 208 3.11 7.50 32.73
CA VAL A 208 4.53 7.65 33.08
C VAL A 208 5.14 6.24 33.20
N VAL A 209 5.93 5.85 32.21
CA VAL A 209 6.66 4.58 32.23
C VAL A 209 7.76 4.67 33.28
N LYS A 210 7.51 4.11 34.48
CA LYS A 210 8.55 3.99 35.51
C LYS A 210 9.66 3.08 34.99
N GLY A 211 10.84 3.67 34.74
CA GLY A 211 12.01 2.93 34.26
C GLY A 211 12.37 1.79 35.22
N LYS A 212 12.26 0.55 34.74
CA LYS A 212 12.70 -0.63 35.50
C LYS A 212 14.23 -0.60 35.56
N LYS A 213 14.81 -0.49 36.76
CA LYS A 213 16.27 -0.61 36.95
C LYS A 213 16.71 -1.98 36.45
N LEU A 214 17.35 -2.01 35.28
CA LEU A 214 17.95 -3.22 34.74
C LEU A 214 19.15 -3.56 35.64
N ARG A 215 19.13 -4.74 36.27
CA ARG A 215 20.31 -5.28 36.95
C ARG A 215 21.29 -5.70 35.87
N ILE A 216 22.25 -4.82 35.57
CA ILE A 216 23.41 -5.19 34.76
C ILE A 216 24.19 -6.22 35.58
N ALA A 217 24.26 -7.46 35.09
CA ALA A 217 25.11 -8.48 35.71
C ALA A 217 26.57 -7.99 35.71
N ARG A 218 27.24 -8.06 36.86
CA ARG A 218 28.66 -7.70 36.98
C ARG A 218 29.46 -8.68 36.10
N GLY A 219 30.02 -8.16 35.02
CA GLY A 219 30.76 -8.93 34.02
C GLY A 219 30.96 -8.18 32.70
N PHE A 220 30.14 -7.17 32.41
CA PHE A 220 30.32 -6.27 31.26
C PHE A 220 30.97 -4.95 31.67
N ALA A 221 32.11 -5.01 32.35
CA ALA A 221 32.97 -3.85 32.56
C ALA A 221 34.39 -4.17 32.11
N ARG A 222 34.73 -3.53 30.98
CA ARG A 222 36.02 -3.45 30.26
C ARG A 222 36.37 -4.62 29.35
#